data_AF-A0A560ULS9-F1
#
_entry.id   AF-A0A560ULS9-F1
#
_cell.length_a   1.000
_cell.length_b   1.000
_cell.length_c   1.000
_cell.angle_alpha   90.00
_cell.angle_beta   90.00
_cell.angle_gamma   90.00
#
_symmetry.space_group_name_H-M   'P 1'
#
loop_
_entity.id
_entity.type
_entity.pdbx_description
1 polymer ?
#
loop_
_entity_poly.entity_id
_entity_poly.type
_entity_poly.pdbx_seq_one_letter_code
_entity_poly.pdbx_strand_id
1 'polypeptide(L)'
;MIEQAAGSWAKAAPAPGHAIARWFRPLVAQRLADVDVHTLGALVTYCNRRGGSWWRSVPRIGVGRARMLVAWLRRHAETIGDTVAVDVDSVDRLVAEPSARVTLRRDQLVPIHRLRMPQDLAGASGVNRAPAFPYIAAAHDLDAVFAYLHRYDGQATTQRAYWRELERFVLWCVLERGRPMSSMLVDDCEAYKAFLASPSDAFRGLRAPRGSGRWRPFSLEPLSLDSQRYAVRTLRAAFDWLVKVRYLAGNPWVAVADPKPLKRATTLQVQRALPIDVWARVRTELAARSEGQGPQGPGLAHRPRLDPVDGRCGPAN
;
A
#
# COMPACT_ATOMS: atom_id res chain seq x y z
N MET A 1 -18.82 -47.67 -32.85
CA MET A 1 -18.40 -47.54 -31.43
C MET A 1 -18.11 -46.10 -30.97
N ILE A 2 -18.02 -45.09 -31.85
CA ILE A 2 -17.72 -43.69 -31.46
C ILE A 2 -18.98 -42.92 -30.99
N GLU A 3 -20.19 -43.31 -31.40
CA GLU A 3 -21.43 -42.62 -31.02
C GLU A 3 -21.94 -42.94 -29.60
N GLN A 4 -21.62 -44.11 -29.03
CA GLN A 4 -21.97 -44.42 -27.63
C GLN A 4 -21.15 -43.60 -26.63
N ALA A 5 -20.00 -43.06 -27.05
CA ALA A 5 -19.19 -42.13 -26.29
C ALA A 5 -19.57 -40.65 -26.55
N ALA A 6 -20.74 -40.34 -27.11
CA ALA A 6 -21.30 -38.98 -27.08
C ALA A 6 -22.49 -38.89 -26.11
N GLY A 7 -23.26 -39.98 -25.98
CA GLY A 7 -24.49 -40.03 -25.17
C GLY A 7 -24.30 -40.21 -23.66
N SER A 8 -23.20 -40.83 -23.18
CA SER A 8 -23.01 -40.99 -21.73
C SER A 8 -22.49 -39.73 -21.02
N TRP A 9 -21.93 -38.78 -21.78
CA TRP A 9 -21.15 -37.66 -21.23
C TRP A 9 -21.96 -36.39 -20.99
N ALA A 10 -23.18 -36.31 -21.53
CA ALA A 10 -24.16 -35.28 -21.22
C ALA A 10 -24.71 -35.37 -19.77
N LYS A 11 -24.39 -36.45 -19.03
CA LYS A 11 -24.79 -36.67 -17.63
C LYS A 11 -23.71 -36.37 -16.58
N ALA A 12 -22.46 -36.13 -16.98
CA ALA A 12 -21.41 -35.87 -15.99
C ALA A 12 -21.62 -34.48 -15.38
N ALA A 13 -21.67 -34.37 -14.04
CA ALA A 13 -21.71 -33.07 -13.37
C ALA A 13 -20.37 -32.34 -13.52
N PRO A 14 -20.34 -31.01 -13.73
CA PRO A 14 -19.09 -30.26 -13.82
C PRO A 14 -18.36 -30.20 -12.47
N ALA A 15 -17.14 -30.72 -12.44
CA ALA A 15 -16.27 -30.79 -11.26
C ALA A 15 -15.07 -29.83 -11.43
N PRO A 16 -14.43 -29.38 -10.33
CA PRO A 16 -13.39 -28.34 -10.39
C PRO A 16 -12.16 -28.75 -11.20
N GLY A 17 -11.80 -30.04 -11.21
CA GLY A 17 -10.67 -30.57 -11.98
C GLY A 17 -10.95 -30.76 -13.46
N HIS A 18 -12.19 -30.58 -13.94
CA HIS A 18 -12.51 -30.79 -15.35
C HIS A 18 -11.86 -29.73 -16.25
N ALA A 19 -11.31 -30.19 -17.37
CA ALA A 19 -10.75 -29.33 -18.40
C ALA A 19 -11.83 -28.43 -19.02
N ILE A 20 -11.51 -27.15 -19.21
CA ILE A 20 -12.43 -26.14 -19.75
C ILE A 20 -12.87 -26.46 -21.19
N ALA A 21 -11.99 -27.07 -21.97
CA ALA A 21 -12.27 -27.50 -23.35
C ALA A 21 -13.41 -28.53 -23.45
N ARG A 22 -13.73 -29.22 -22.34
CA ARG A 22 -14.86 -30.15 -22.26
C ARG A 22 -16.21 -29.45 -22.15
N TRP A 23 -16.24 -28.20 -21.70
CA TRP A 23 -17.45 -27.50 -21.27
C TRP A 23 -17.76 -26.24 -22.09
N PHE A 24 -16.74 -25.59 -22.65
CA PHE A 24 -16.91 -24.40 -23.47
C PHE A 24 -16.42 -24.63 -24.89
N ARG A 25 -16.90 -23.76 -25.80
CA ARG A 25 -16.51 -23.80 -27.22
C ARG A 25 -14.98 -23.77 -27.37
N PRO A 26 -14.40 -24.49 -28.34
CA PRO A 26 -12.95 -24.63 -28.50
C PRO A 26 -12.20 -23.29 -28.50
N LEU A 27 -12.74 -22.29 -29.20
CA LEU A 27 -12.12 -20.96 -29.23
C LEU A 27 -12.10 -20.28 -27.86
N VAL A 28 -13.14 -20.43 -27.04
CA VAL A 28 -13.19 -19.87 -25.68
C VAL A 28 -12.20 -20.60 -24.78
N ALA A 29 -12.18 -21.93 -24.85
CA ALA A 29 -11.25 -22.76 -24.09
C ALA A 29 -9.78 -22.45 -24.44
N GLN A 30 -9.48 -22.27 -25.72
CA GLN A 30 -8.15 -21.87 -26.19
C GLN A 30 -7.75 -20.51 -25.63
N ARG A 31 -8.63 -19.50 -25.67
CA ARG A 31 -8.32 -18.16 -25.12
C ARG A 31 -8.11 -18.17 -23.61
N LEU A 32 -8.82 -19.03 -22.88
CA LEU A 32 -8.59 -19.23 -21.46
C LEU A 32 -7.27 -19.97 -21.19
N ALA A 33 -6.91 -20.94 -22.05
CA ALA A 33 -5.62 -21.61 -21.98
C ALA A 33 -4.45 -20.65 -22.27
N ASP A 34 -4.62 -19.68 -23.18
CA ASP A 34 -3.62 -18.63 -23.48
C ASP A 34 -3.25 -17.77 -22.24
N VAL A 35 -4.08 -17.81 -21.17
CA VAL A 35 -3.85 -17.10 -19.89
C VAL A 35 -3.63 -18.08 -18.72
N ASP A 36 -3.19 -19.30 -19.01
CA ASP A 36 -2.90 -20.40 -18.08
C ASP A 36 -4.11 -20.89 -17.27
N VAL A 37 -5.32 -20.76 -17.82
CA VAL A 37 -6.55 -21.23 -17.18
C VAL A 37 -7.06 -22.46 -17.93
N HIS A 38 -6.85 -23.64 -17.32
CA HIS A 38 -7.14 -24.93 -17.98
C HIS A 38 -8.32 -25.70 -17.37
N THR A 39 -8.69 -25.45 -16.11
CA THR A 39 -9.74 -26.19 -15.39
C THR A 39 -10.88 -25.30 -14.90
N LEU A 40 -12.06 -25.87 -14.65
CA LEU A 40 -13.21 -25.12 -14.13
C LEU A 40 -12.90 -24.42 -12.79
N GLY A 41 -12.23 -25.11 -11.87
CA GLY A 41 -11.80 -24.53 -10.59
C GLY A 41 -10.77 -23.41 -10.76
N ALA A 42 -9.83 -23.56 -11.70
CA ALA A 42 -8.88 -22.49 -12.04
C ALA A 42 -9.60 -21.28 -12.62
N LEU A 43 -10.66 -21.48 -13.42
CA LEU A 43 -11.46 -20.40 -13.97
C LEU A 43 -12.25 -19.66 -12.89
N VAL A 44 -12.87 -20.37 -11.93
CA VAL A 44 -13.53 -19.73 -10.77
C VAL A 44 -12.52 -18.89 -9.99
N THR A 45 -11.36 -19.46 -9.68
CA THR A 45 -10.28 -18.76 -8.98
C THR A 45 -9.81 -17.53 -9.76
N TYR A 46 -9.64 -17.64 -11.08
CA TYR A 46 -9.20 -16.54 -11.94
C TYR A 46 -10.21 -15.39 -11.97
N CYS A 47 -11.49 -15.73 -12.18
CA CYS A 47 -12.62 -14.80 -12.14
C CYS A 47 -12.68 -14.07 -10.80
N ASN A 48 -12.60 -14.82 -9.70
CA ASN A 48 -12.63 -14.29 -8.34
C ASN A 48 -11.42 -13.40 -8.06
N ARG A 49 -10.23 -13.74 -8.55
CA ARG A 49 -9.02 -12.93 -8.35
C ARG A 49 -9.06 -11.59 -9.07
N ARG A 50 -9.55 -11.55 -10.31
CA ARG A 50 -9.55 -10.34 -11.16
C ARG A 50 -10.84 -9.51 -11.09
N GLY A 51 -11.94 -10.09 -10.63
CA GLY A 51 -13.21 -9.39 -10.44
C GLY A 51 -13.97 -9.05 -11.71
N GLY A 52 -14.87 -8.07 -11.65
CA GLY A 52 -15.82 -7.74 -12.74
C GLY A 52 -15.22 -7.35 -14.10
N SER A 53 -13.89 -7.17 -14.18
CA SER A 53 -13.15 -6.91 -15.42
C SER A 53 -12.17 -8.05 -15.81
N TRP A 54 -12.30 -9.25 -15.23
CA TRP A 54 -11.41 -10.38 -15.50
C TRP A 54 -11.23 -10.71 -16.98
N TRP A 55 -12.27 -10.50 -17.78
CA TRP A 55 -12.28 -10.79 -19.21
C TRP A 55 -11.38 -9.85 -20.02
N ARG A 56 -11.05 -8.65 -19.51
CA ARG A 56 -10.20 -7.69 -20.25
C ARG A 56 -8.79 -8.21 -20.49
N SER A 57 -8.32 -9.11 -19.64
CA SER A 57 -7.02 -9.76 -19.79
C SER A 57 -7.06 -11.05 -20.61
N VAL A 58 -8.24 -11.45 -21.08
CA VAL A 58 -8.38 -12.62 -21.95
C VAL A 58 -8.65 -12.14 -23.37
N PRO A 59 -7.69 -12.28 -24.29
CA PRO A 59 -7.83 -11.79 -25.65
C PRO A 59 -9.12 -12.29 -26.30
N ARG A 60 -9.86 -11.38 -26.96
CA ARG A 60 -11.07 -11.69 -27.72
C ARG A 60 -12.23 -12.31 -26.90
N ILE A 61 -12.22 -12.22 -25.56
CA ILE A 61 -13.40 -12.44 -24.72
C ILE A 61 -13.99 -11.08 -24.33
N GLY A 62 -15.15 -10.73 -24.89
CA GLY A 62 -15.88 -9.51 -24.53
C GLY A 62 -16.82 -9.72 -23.33
N VAL A 63 -17.35 -8.62 -22.80
CA VAL A 63 -18.25 -8.59 -21.63
C VAL A 63 -19.44 -9.57 -21.73
N GLY A 64 -20.05 -9.71 -22.91
CA GLY A 64 -21.19 -10.62 -23.10
C GLY A 64 -20.83 -12.09 -22.86
N ARG A 65 -19.72 -12.56 -23.44
CA ARG A 65 -19.22 -13.93 -23.23
C ARG A 65 -18.78 -14.13 -21.79
N ALA A 66 -18.14 -13.12 -21.19
CA ALA A 66 -17.74 -13.17 -19.80
C ALA A 66 -18.94 -13.39 -18.86
N ARG A 67 -20.04 -12.64 -19.06
CA ARG A 67 -21.29 -12.82 -18.31
C ARG A 67 -21.86 -14.23 -18.48
N MET A 68 -21.89 -14.76 -19.70
CA MET A 68 -22.37 -16.12 -19.95
C MET A 68 -21.54 -17.17 -19.20
N LEU A 69 -20.21 -17.02 -19.20
CA LEU A 69 -19.31 -17.93 -18.49
C LEU A 69 -19.53 -17.84 -16.97
N VAL A 70 -19.64 -16.63 -16.41
CA VAL A 70 -19.90 -16.42 -14.97
C VAL A 70 -21.26 -17.00 -14.57
N ALA A 71 -22.31 -16.75 -15.36
CA ALA A 71 -23.65 -17.30 -15.11
C ALA A 71 -23.65 -18.83 -15.14
N TRP A 72 -22.93 -19.44 -16.10
CA TRP A 72 -22.77 -20.89 -16.17
C TRP A 72 -22.02 -21.44 -14.95
N LEU A 73 -20.90 -20.83 -14.56
CA LEU A 73 -20.14 -21.26 -13.37
C LEU A 73 -20.97 -21.18 -12.08
N ARG A 74 -21.76 -20.13 -11.90
CA ARG A 74 -22.64 -19.99 -10.73
C ARG A 74 -23.76 -21.02 -10.70
N ARG A 75 -24.36 -21.32 -11.85
CA ARG A 75 -25.37 -22.39 -11.97
C ARG A 75 -24.83 -23.75 -11.52
N HIS A 76 -23.52 -23.95 -11.67
CA HIS A 76 -22.83 -25.20 -11.37
C HIS A 76 -21.93 -25.10 -10.14
N ALA A 77 -22.14 -24.10 -9.26
CA ALA A 77 -21.27 -23.86 -8.11
C ALA A 77 -21.24 -25.05 -7.13
N GLU A 78 -22.38 -25.71 -6.90
CA GLU A 78 -22.46 -26.87 -6.00
C GLU A 78 -21.59 -28.04 -6.47
N THR A 79 -21.54 -28.31 -7.77
CA THR A 79 -20.78 -29.44 -8.33
C THR A 79 -19.31 -29.08 -8.55
N ILE A 80 -19.00 -27.80 -8.81
CA ILE A 80 -17.64 -27.28 -8.91
C ILE A 80 -16.99 -27.13 -7.52
N GLY A 81 -17.79 -27.01 -6.46
CA GLY A 81 -17.31 -26.87 -5.08
C GLY A 81 -16.78 -25.46 -4.75
N ASP A 82 -16.98 -24.49 -5.64
CA ASP A 82 -16.64 -23.07 -5.43
C ASP A 82 -17.57 -22.19 -6.29
N THR A 83 -17.76 -20.94 -5.88
CA THR A 83 -18.68 -20.01 -6.54
C THR A 83 -17.98 -18.74 -7.00
N VAL A 84 -18.39 -18.25 -8.17
CA VAL A 84 -17.90 -16.96 -8.67
C VAL A 84 -18.58 -15.84 -7.88
N ALA A 85 -17.79 -15.02 -7.19
CA ALA A 85 -18.24 -13.94 -6.32
C ALA A 85 -19.23 -13.00 -7.03
N VAL A 86 -20.22 -12.49 -6.28
CA VAL A 86 -21.32 -11.67 -6.79
C VAL A 86 -20.82 -10.47 -7.59
N ASP A 87 -19.71 -9.87 -7.15
CA ASP A 87 -19.13 -8.67 -7.73
C ASP A 87 -18.27 -8.90 -9.00
N VAL A 88 -18.22 -10.14 -9.49
CA VAL A 88 -17.61 -10.51 -10.78
C VAL A 88 -18.62 -10.33 -11.94
N ASP A 89 -19.92 -10.18 -11.64
CA ASP A 89 -20.88 -9.81 -12.67
C ASP A 89 -20.61 -8.40 -13.15
N SER A 90 -20.49 -8.30 -14.47
CA SER A 90 -20.15 -7.08 -15.19
C SER A 90 -21.32 -6.09 -15.14
N VAL A 91 -21.55 -5.49 -13.99
CA VAL A 91 -22.10 -4.15 -13.92
C VAL A 91 -20.91 -3.23 -14.08
N ASP A 92 -20.87 -2.50 -15.19
CA ASP A 92 -20.09 -1.27 -15.21
C ASP A 92 -20.65 -0.39 -14.08
N ARG A 93 -19.91 -0.29 -12.98
CA ARG A 93 -20.35 0.45 -11.79
C ARG A 93 -20.48 1.95 -12.04
N LEU A 94 -20.23 2.43 -13.25
CA LEU A 94 -20.68 3.73 -13.72
C LEU A 94 -22.22 3.86 -13.79
N VAL A 95 -22.99 2.77 -13.65
CA VAL A 95 -24.47 2.77 -13.65
C VAL A 95 -25.09 2.28 -12.32
N ALA A 96 -24.28 1.82 -11.36
CA ALA A 96 -24.79 1.42 -10.05
C ALA A 96 -24.73 2.62 -9.08
N GLU A 97 -25.88 3.19 -8.72
CA GLU A 97 -26.02 4.10 -7.58
C GLU A 97 -25.33 3.50 -6.34
N PRO A 98 -24.24 4.10 -5.82
CA PRO A 98 -23.57 3.59 -4.64
C PRO A 98 -24.23 4.16 -3.38
N SER A 99 -25.55 3.97 -3.21
CA SER A 99 -26.30 4.66 -2.15
C SER A 99 -26.44 3.87 -0.85
N ALA A 100 -26.09 2.57 -0.81
CA ALA A 100 -26.07 1.84 0.45
C ALA A 100 -24.72 2.03 1.18
N ARG A 101 -24.73 2.86 2.23
CA ARG A 101 -23.67 2.90 3.25
C ARG A 101 -23.62 1.56 3.98
N VAL A 102 -22.43 1.04 4.23
CA VAL A 102 -22.17 -0.24 4.90
C VAL A 102 -21.58 0.04 6.27
N THR A 103 -22.16 -0.56 7.31
CA THR A 103 -21.59 -0.48 8.67
C THR A 103 -20.25 -1.19 8.72
N LEU A 104 -19.23 -0.54 9.30
CA LEU A 104 -17.92 -1.14 9.52
C LEU A 104 -18.05 -2.49 10.24
N ARG A 105 -17.38 -3.51 9.71
CA ARG A 105 -17.10 -4.79 10.40
C ARG A 105 -15.59 -4.96 10.48
N ARG A 106 -15.09 -5.61 11.54
CA ARG A 106 -13.64 -5.74 11.83
C ARG A 106 -12.82 -6.37 10.69
N ASP A 107 -13.46 -7.11 9.80
CA ASP A 107 -12.86 -7.82 8.67
C ASP A 107 -13.15 -7.18 7.30
N GLN A 108 -13.89 -6.07 7.27
CA GLN A 108 -14.40 -5.50 6.02
C GLN A 108 -13.82 -4.12 5.72
N LEU A 109 -12.94 -4.06 4.72
CA LEU A 109 -12.46 -2.81 4.14
C LEU A 109 -13.50 -2.25 3.16
N VAL A 110 -13.99 -1.05 3.45
CA VAL A 110 -14.96 -0.33 2.65
C VAL A 110 -14.42 1.09 2.39
N PRO A 111 -14.48 1.62 1.16
CA PRO A 111 -14.11 3.01 0.91
C PRO A 111 -14.87 3.99 1.81
N ILE A 112 -14.22 5.07 2.26
CA ILE A 112 -14.78 5.93 3.31
C ILE A 112 -16.11 6.62 2.93
N HIS A 113 -16.39 6.87 1.65
CA HIS A 113 -17.68 7.43 1.19
C HIS A 113 -18.86 6.45 1.36
N ARG A 114 -18.59 5.15 1.44
CA ARG A 114 -19.60 4.12 1.68
C ARG A 114 -19.59 3.62 3.12
N LEU A 115 -18.68 4.12 3.93
CA LEU A 115 -18.49 3.65 5.28
C LEU A 115 -19.49 4.32 6.23
N ARG A 116 -20.18 3.52 7.03
CA ARG A 116 -20.93 3.98 8.19
C ARG A 116 -20.20 3.55 9.45
N MET A 117 -19.71 4.53 10.22
CA MET A 117 -18.98 4.25 11.46
C MET A 117 -19.94 3.81 12.57
N PRO A 118 -19.60 2.77 13.33
CA PRO A 118 -20.15 2.53 14.66
C PRO A 118 -19.98 3.77 15.55
N GLN A 119 -20.92 4.03 16.46
CA GLN A 119 -20.94 5.27 17.26
C GLN A 119 -19.68 5.43 18.13
N ASP A 120 -19.16 4.32 18.67
CA ASP A 120 -17.93 4.23 19.46
C ASP A 120 -16.67 4.56 18.65
N LEU A 121 -16.68 4.33 17.35
CA LEU A 121 -15.57 4.59 16.43
C LEU A 121 -15.78 5.83 15.55
N ALA A 122 -16.91 6.52 15.70
CA ALA A 122 -17.24 7.70 14.92
C ALA A 122 -16.37 8.91 15.30
N GLY A 123 -15.90 8.98 16.55
CA GLY A 123 -15.07 10.10 17.03
C GLY A 123 -15.87 11.36 17.41
N ALA A 124 -17.18 11.22 17.65
CA ALA A 124 -18.00 12.30 18.19
C ALA A 124 -17.47 12.80 19.56
N SER A 125 -16.96 11.88 20.39
CA SER A 125 -16.40 12.14 21.72
C SER A 125 -14.92 11.74 21.82
N GLY A 126 -14.16 11.87 20.74
CA GLY A 126 -12.73 11.52 20.73
C GLY A 126 -11.90 12.32 21.73
N VAL A 127 -10.84 11.73 22.28
CA VAL A 127 -10.05 12.35 23.35
C VAL A 127 -9.27 13.61 22.92
N ASN A 128 -9.03 13.79 21.62
CA ASN A 128 -8.38 14.97 21.05
C ASN A 128 -9.41 15.91 20.36
N ARG A 129 -10.70 15.83 20.69
CA ARG A 129 -11.69 16.82 20.24
C ARG A 129 -11.44 18.15 20.95
N ALA A 130 -11.51 19.24 20.19
CA ALA A 130 -11.41 20.57 20.81
C ALA A 130 -12.62 20.79 21.74
N PRO A 131 -12.43 21.34 22.95
CA PRO A 131 -13.54 21.69 23.85
C PRO A 131 -14.27 22.96 23.42
N ALA A 132 -13.66 23.78 22.55
CA ALA A 132 -14.25 24.99 22.01
C ALA A 132 -15.20 24.70 20.83
N PHE A 133 -15.98 25.69 20.43
CA PHE A 133 -16.87 25.56 19.27
C PHE A 133 -16.07 25.35 17.96
N PRO A 134 -16.47 24.39 17.11
CA PRO A 134 -15.85 24.15 15.81
C PRO A 134 -16.32 25.18 14.77
N TYR A 135 -15.48 25.47 13.78
CA TYR A 135 -15.85 26.31 12.62
C TYR A 135 -16.46 25.53 11.46
N ILE A 136 -16.53 24.20 11.59
CA ILE A 136 -17.14 23.30 10.61
C ILE A 136 -18.26 22.50 11.28
N ALA A 137 -19.33 22.24 10.52
CA ALA A 137 -20.46 21.43 10.97
C ALA A 137 -20.14 19.91 10.88
N ALA A 138 -19.05 19.49 11.49
CA ALA A 138 -18.63 18.08 11.51
C ALA A 138 -18.99 17.43 12.86
N ALA A 139 -19.98 16.53 12.85
CA ALA A 139 -20.39 15.82 14.05
C ALA A 139 -19.34 14.77 14.45
N HIS A 140 -18.81 14.05 13.46
CA HIS A 140 -17.88 12.93 13.66
C HIS A 140 -16.72 12.94 12.66
N ASP A 141 -15.72 12.06 12.84
CA ASP A 141 -14.43 12.10 12.14
C ASP A 141 -14.58 12.09 10.62
N LEU A 142 -15.49 11.27 10.09
CA LEU A 142 -15.72 11.21 8.65
C LEU A 142 -16.24 12.53 8.06
N ASP A 143 -17.07 13.28 8.79
CA ASP A 143 -17.58 14.58 8.31
C ASP A 143 -16.44 15.59 8.23
N ALA A 144 -15.53 15.56 9.21
CA ALA A 144 -14.37 16.43 9.24
C ALA A 144 -13.39 16.11 8.10
N VAL A 145 -13.20 14.82 7.79
CA VAL A 145 -12.43 14.37 6.63
C VAL A 145 -13.05 14.86 5.33
N PHE A 146 -14.36 14.69 5.14
CA PHE A 146 -15.03 15.20 3.93
C PHE A 146 -14.98 16.73 3.84
N ALA A 147 -15.17 17.44 4.95
CA ALA A 147 -15.03 18.90 4.99
C ALA A 147 -13.62 19.36 4.56
N TYR A 148 -12.57 18.65 4.98
CA TYR A 148 -11.21 18.92 4.50
C TYR A 148 -11.07 18.68 2.99
N LEU A 149 -11.63 17.57 2.48
CA LEU A 149 -11.55 17.20 1.06
C LEU A 149 -12.30 18.17 0.14
N HIS A 150 -13.41 18.75 0.60
CA HIS A 150 -14.19 19.75 -0.15
C HIS A 150 -13.42 21.04 -0.45
N ARG A 151 -12.38 21.36 0.34
CA ARG A 151 -11.45 22.48 0.03
C ARG A 151 -10.75 22.34 -1.32
N TYR A 152 -10.73 21.13 -1.89
CA TYR A 152 -10.03 20.79 -3.11
C TYR A 152 -10.98 20.39 -4.25
N ASP A 153 -12.28 20.71 -4.18
CA ASP A 153 -13.26 20.36 -5.24
C ASP A 153 -12.87 20.91 -6.62
N GLY A 154 -12.21 22.08 -6.67
CA GLY A 154 -11.64 22.65 -7.91
C GLY A 154 -10.31 22.02 -8.37
N GLN A 155 -9.74 21.08 -7.61
CA GLN A 155 -8.42 20.47 -7.84
C GLN A 155 -8.50 18.94 -7.79
N ALA A 156 -9.19 18.35 -8.78
CA ALA A 156 -9.54 16.93 -8.76
C ALA A 156 -8.33 15.98 -8.59
N THR A 157 -7.15 16.31 -9.12
CA THR A 157 -5.94 15.49 -8.95
C THR A 157 -5.43 15.51 -7.51
N THR A 158 -5.32 16.70 -6.91
CA THR A 158 -4.91 16.89 -5.51
C THR A 158 -5.92 16.24 -4.57
N GLN A 159 -7.22 16.47 -4.81
CA GLN A 159 -8.29 15.89 -4.01
C GLN A 159 -8.23 14.37 -4.01
N ARG A 160 -8.05 13.72 -5.18
CA ARG A 160 -7.91 12.25 -5.25
C ARG A 160 -6.71 11.73 -4.47
N ALA A 161 -5.58 12.45 -4.52
CA ALA A 161 -4.40 12.07 -3.77
C ALA A 161 -4.64 12.18 -2.26
N TYR A 162 -5.23 13.28 -1.80
CA TYR A 162 -5.52 13.51 -0.39
C TYR A 162 -6.58 12.55 0.13
N TRP A 163 -7.61 12.28 -0.66
CA TRP A 163 -8.62 11.26 -0.37
C TRP A 163 -7.96 9.92 -0.09
N ARG A 164 -7.05 9.49 -0.98
CA ARG A 164 -6.38 8.20 -0.85
C ARG A 164 -5.62 8.07 0.47
N GLU A 165 -4.86 9.10 0.86
CA GLU A 165 -4.06 9.03 2.08
C GLU A 165 -4.91 9.15 3.35
N LEU A 166 -5.95 9.99 3.37
CA LEU A 166 -6.89 10.09 4.48
C LEU A 166 -7.72 8.81 4.65
N GLU A 167 -8.17 8.22 3.53
CA GLU A 167 -8.90 6.95 3.56
C GLU A 167 -8.06 5.82 4.16
N ARG A 168 -6.80 5.68 3.74
CA ARG A 168 -5.88 4.69 4.30
C ARG A 168 -5.74 4.85 5.81
N PHE A 169 -5.56 6.09 6.26
CA PHE A 169 -5.37 6.39 7.67
C PHE A 169 -6.63 6.11 8.49
N VAL A 170 -7.79 6.62 8.06
CA VAL A 170 -9.07 6.39 8.76
C VAL A 170 -9.37 4.90 8.89
N LEU A 171 -9.19 4.12 7.81
CA LEU A 171 -9.41 2.68 7.84
C LEU A 171 -8.45 1.98 8.80
N TRP A 172 -7.19 2.39 8.84
CA TRP A 172 -6.22 1.86 9.79
C TRP A 172 -6.59 2.18 11.24
N CYS A 173 -6.99 3.42 11.55
CA CYS A 173 -7.42 3.82 12.90
C CYS A 173 -8.53 2.90 13.43
N VAL A 174 -9.55 2.64 12.62
CA VAL A 174 -10.73 1.90 13.08
C VAL A 174 -10.56 0.38 13.03
N LEU A 175 -9.80 -0.17 12.08
CA LEU A 175 -9.64 -1.62 11.92
C LEU A 175 -8.43 -2.19 12.65
N GLU A 176 -7.29 -1.49 12.64
CA GLU A 176 -6.05 -1.97 13.27
C GLU A 176 -5.93 -1.47 14.71
N ARG A 177 -6.30 -0.20 14.98
CA ARG A 177 -6.24 0.37 16.33
C ARG A 177 -7.53 0.28 17.12
N GLY A 178 -8.68 0.09 16.45
CA GLY A 178 -9.99 0.09 17.11
C GLY A 178 -10.31 1.41 17.81
N ARG A 179 -9.82 2.53 17.28
CA ARG A 179 -9.98 3.86 17.88
C ARG A 179 -10.37 4.89 16.81
N PRO A 180 -11.19 5.89 17.16
CA PRO A 180 -11.50 6.97 16.24
C PRO A 180 -10.25 7.79 15.89
N MET A 181 -10.26 8.40 14.71
CA MET A 181 -9.20 9.28 14.21
C MET A 181 -8.93 10.44 15.19
N SER A 182 -9.98 11.01 15.78
CA SER A 182 -9.89 12.06 16.81
C SER A 182 -9.41 11.57 18.18
N SER A 183 -9.00 10.31 18.32
CA SER A 183 -8.35 9.79 19.54
C SER A 183 -6.93 9.29 19.31
N MET A 184 -6.37 9.49 18.13
CA MET A 184 -5.00 9.10 17.80
C MET A 184 -4.00 9.97 18.55
N LEU A 185 -3.00 9.33 19.16
CA LEU A 185 -1.87 9.98 19.81
C LEU A 185 -0.63 9.94 18.91
N VAL A 186 0.45 10.61 19.34
CA VAL A 186 1.74 10.60 18.62
C VAL A 186 2.24 9.18 18.37
N ASP A 187 2.15 8.30 19.37
CA ASP A 187 2.57 6.89 19.27
C ASP A 187 1.76 6.12 18.22
N ASP A 188 0.46 6.41 18.10
CA ASP A 188 -0.37 5.81 17.06
C ASP A 188 0.03 6.32 15.67
N CYS A 189 0.35 7.61 15.52
CA CYS A 189 0.82 8.16 14.25
C CYS A 189 2.21 7.62 13.85
N GLU A 190 3.13 7.43 14.81
CA GLU A 190 4.41 6.73 14.61
C GLU A 190 4.18 5.28 14.18
N ALA A 191 3.23 4.58 14.78
CA ALA A 191 2.88 3.24 14.36
C ALA A 191 2.24 3.17 12.97
N TYR A 192 1.40 4.14 12.59
CA TYR A 192 0.90 4.23 11.22
C TYR A 192 2.05 4.49 10.23
N LYS A 193 3.02 5.31 10.59
CA LYS A 193 4.22 5.52 9.76
C LYS A 193 4.98 4.20 9.54
N ALA A 194 5.14 3.37 10.58
CA ALA A 194 5.73 2.04 10.44
C ALA A 194 4.86 1.13 9.55
N PHE A 195 3.53 1.18 9.72
CA PHE A 195 2.57 0.44 8.92
C PHE A 195 2.62 0.84 7.43
N LEU A 196 2.84 2.12 7.09
CA LEU A 196 3.01 2.54 5.69
C LEU A 196 4.19 1.85 5.00
N ALA A 197 5.24 1.50 5.74
CA ALA A 197 6.40 0.77 5.21
C ALA A 197 6.11 -0.73 5.02
N SER A 198 5.25 -1.30 5.87
CA SER A 198 4.85 -2.71 5.79
C SER A 198 3.39 -2.89 6.22
N PRO A 199 2.41 -2.65 5.31
CA PRO A 199 1.00 -2.79 5.64
C PRO A 199 0.64 -4.26 5.86
N SER A 200 -0.33 -4.53 6.74
CA SER A 200 -0.84 -5.88 7.00
C SER A 200 -1.47 -6.50 5.75
N ASP A 201 -1.49 -7.83 5.67
CA ASP A 201 -2.09 -8.56 4.54
C ASP A 201 -3.57 -8.23 4.34
N ALA A 202 -4.27 -7.93 5.43
CA ALA A 202 -5.66 -7.50 5.37
C ALA A 202 -5.83 -6.20 4.56
N PHE A 203 -4.83 -5.32 4.54
CA PHE A 203 -4.86 -4.01 3.87
C PHE A 203 -4.19 -4.00 2.49
N ARG A 204 -3.53 -5.10 2.10
CA ARG A 204 -2.84 -5.24 0.81
C ARG A 204 -3.65 -6.12 -0.13
N GLY A 205 -3.67 -5.76 -1.41
CA GLY A 205 -4.35 -6.59 -2.40
C GLY A 205 -4.00 -6.23 -3.82
N LEU A 206 -4.48 -7.08 -4.73
CA LEU A 206 -4.43 -6.79 -6.16
C LEU A 206 -5.35 -5.61 -6.49
N ARG A 207 -5.03 -4.93 -7.60
CA ARG A 207 -5.84 -3.81 -8.08
C ARG A 207 -7.27 -4.29 -8.35
N ALA A 208 -8.22 -3.75 -7.59
CA ALA A 208 -9.63 -4.04 -7.74
C ALA A 208 -10.47 -2.73 -7.73
N PRO A 209 -11.65 -2.70 -8.37
CA PRO A 209 -12.53 -1.54 -8.32
C PRO A 209 -13.02 -1.25 -6.89
N ARG A 210 -13.08 0.03 -6.49
CA ARG A 210 -13.32 0.45 -5.10
C ARG A 210 -14.59 -0.11 -4.45
N GLY A 211 -15.67 -0.32 -5.20
CA GLY A 211 -16.89 -0.93 -4.67
C GLY A 211 -16.86 -2.46 -4.49
N SER A 212 -15.72 -3.12 -4.74
CA SER A 212 -15.55 -4.57 -4.70
C SER A 212 -15.13 -4.99 -3.30
N GLY A 213 -15.61 -6.14 -2.81
CA GLY A 213 -15.15 -6.70 -1.53
C GLY A 213 -13.67 -7.09 -1.54
N ARG A 214 -13.07 -7.21 -2.74
CA ARG A 214 -11.64 -7.47 -2.95
C ARG A 214 -10.80 -6.21 -2.95
N TRP A 215 -11.41 -5.03 -2.92
CA TRP A 215 -10.65 -3.79 -2.90
C TRP A 215 -9.84 -3.70 -1.60
N ARG A 216 -8.61 -3.23 -1.75
CA ARG A 216 -7.65 -3.00 -0.67
C ARG A 216 -6.97 -1.65 -0.88
N PRO A 217 -6.71 -0.89 0.19
CA PRO A 217 -6.15 0.47 0.09
C PRO A 217 -4.65 0.49 -0.25
N PHE A 218 -3.94 -0.63 -0.07
CA PHE A 218 -2.55 -0.80 -0.46
C PHE A 218 -2.40 -1.88 -1.53
N SER A 219 -1.41 -1.70 -2.40
CA SER A 219 -0.95 -2.74 -3.33
C SER A 219 -0.20 -3.84 -2.59
N LEU A 220 0.03 -4.97 -3.27
CA LEU A 220 0.94 -6.01 -2.76
C LEU A 220 2.39 -5.49 -2.64
N GLU A 221 2.80 -4.62 -3.56
CA GLU A 221 4.11 -3.97 -3.53
C GLU A 221 4.18 -2.93 -2.39
N PRO A 222 5.29 -2.91 -1.63
CA PRO A 222 5.52 -1.89 -0.60
C PRO A 222 5.55 -0.47 -1.18
N LEU A 223 5.11 0.51 -0.40
CA LEU A 223 5.19 1.92 -0.80
C LEU A 223 6.64 2.37 -0.90
N SER A 224 6.96 3.13 -1.95
CA SER A 224 8.22 3.85 -2.04
C SER A 224 8.37 4.87 -0.89
N LEU A 225 9.61 5.19 -0.51
CA LEU A 225 9.87 6.17 0.56
C LEU A 225 9.23 7.53 0.28
N ASP A 226 9.21 7.98 -0.98
CA ASP A 226 8.57 9.23 -1.35
C ASP A 226 7.06 9.17 -1.21
N SER A 227 6.44 8.02 -1.52
CA SER A 227 5.01 7.82 -1.29
C SER A 227 4.67 7.83 0.21
N GLN A 228 5.53 7.24 1.04
CA GLN A 228 5.36 7.26 2.50
C GLN A 228 5.50 8.70 3.05
N ARG A 229 6.51 9.45 2.60
CA ARG A 229 6.70 10.86 2.97
C ARG A 229 5.53 11.72 2.53
N TYR A 230 5.03 11.51 1.33
CA TYR A 230 3.85 12.20 0.82
C TYR A 230 2.64 11.94 1.72
N ALA A 231 2.37 10.68 2.07
CA ALA A 231 1.27 10.33 2.97
C ALA A 231 1.38 11.03 4.34
N VAL A 232 2.56 10.99 4.97
CA VAL A 232 2.79 11.66 6.27
C VAL A 232 2.60 13.17 6.16
N ARG A 233 3.10 13.82 5.09
CA ARG A 233 2.93 15.27 4.88
C ARG A 233 1.48 15.66 4.64
N THR A 234 0.75 14.87 3.85
CA THR A 234 -0.69 15.08 3.62
C THR A 234 -1.48 14.97 4.93
N LEU A 235 -1.19 13.96 5.75
CA LEU A 235 -1.85 13.79 7.05
C LEU A 235 -1.51 14.93 8.00
N ARG A 236 -0.24 15.35 8.07
CA ARG A 236 0.17 16.51 8.86
C ARG A 236 -0.60 17.78 8.47
N ALA A 237 -0.66 18.08 7.17
CA ALA A 237 -1.39 19.24 6.66
C ALA A 237 -2.91 19.17 6.89
N ALA A 238 -3.50 17.97 6.78
CA ALA A 238 -4.91 17.76 7.08
C ALA A 238 -5.22 18.02 8.56
N PHE A 239 -4.41 17.48 9.46
CA PHE A 239 -4.57 17.68 10.89
C PHE A 239 -4.29 19.12 11.33
N ASP A 240 -3.31 19.80 10.73
CA ASP A 240 -3.10 21.23 10.95
C ASP A 240 -4.35 22.05 10.63
N TRP A 241 -5.03 21.71 9.53
CA TRP A 241 -6.30 22.36 9.19
C TRP A 241 -7.40 22.02 10.18
N LEU A 242 -7.53 20.74 10.59
CA LEU A 242 -8.52 20.30 11.58
C LEU A 242 -8.36 21.00 12.94
N VAL A 243 -7.13 21.30 13.35
CA VAL A 243 -6.87 22.13 14.53
C VAL A 243 -7.27 23.59 14.30
N LYS A 244 -6.89 24.17 13.14
CA LYS A 244 -7.25 25.57 12.80
C LYS A 244 -8.75 25.83 12.78
N VAL A 245 -9.56 24.85 12.35
CA VAL A 245 -11.03 24.94 12.38
C VAL A 245 -11.65 24.43 13.68
N ARG A 246 -10.82 24.19 14.71
CA ARG A 246 -11.23 23.76 16.06
C ARG A 246 -12.03 22.46 16.06
N TYR A 247 -11.74 21.56 15.13
CA TYR A 247 -12.24 20.19 15.18
C TYR A 247 -11.43 19.35 16.18
N LEU A 248 -10.10 19.47 16.11
CA LEU A 248 -9.15 18.83 17.02
C LEU A 248 -8.51 19.85 17.96
N ALA A 249 -8.15 19.41 19.17
CA ALA A 249 -7.43 20.24 20.14
C ALA A 249 -5.95 20.41 19.77
N GLY A 250 -5.32 19.38 19.21
CA GLY A 250 -3.92 19.41 18.78
C GLY A 250 -3.62 18.50 17.60
N ASN A 251 -2.45 18.71 16.97
CA ASN A 251 -2.00 17.89 15.85
C ASN A 251 -0.96 16.84 16.32
N PRO A 252 -1.31 15.54 16.36
CA PRO A 252 -0.38 14.48 16.77
C PRO A 252 0.74 14.23 15.74
N TRP A 253 0.60 14.68 14.49
CA TRP A 253 1.60 14.52 13.43
C TRP A 253 2.79 15.48 13.51
N VAL A 254 2.75 16.48 14.40
CA VAL A 254 3.84 17.45 14.58
C VAL A 254 5.09 16.79 15.13
N ALA A 255 4.93 15.83 16.04
CA ALA A 255 6.04 15.08 16.64
C ALA A 255 6.54 13.91 15.78
N VAL A 256 5.81 13.56 14.71
CA VAL A 256 6.16 12.42 13.85
C VAL A 256 7.19 12.85 12.81
N ALA A 257 8.39 12.27 12.89
CA ALA A 257 9.43 12.54 11.91
C ALA A 257 9.11 11.92 10.54
N ASP A 258 9.52 12.59 9.46
CA ASP A 258 9.35 12.08 8.09
C ASP A 258 10.05 10.71 7.92
N PRO A 259 9.48 9.78 7.11
CA PRO A 259 10.10 8.49 6.81
C PRO A 259 11.54 8.63 6.32
N LYS A 260 12.44 7.92 6.99
CA LYS A 260 13.86 7.84 6.63
C LYS A 260 14.12 6.54 5.86
N PRO A 261 15.08 6.53 4.93
CA PRO A 261 15.50 5.26 4.34
C PRO A 261 15.94 4.32 5.46
N LEU A 262 15.40 3.10 5.45
CA LEU A 262 16.00 2.00 6.20
C LEU A 262 17.42 1.87 5.65
N LYS A 263 18.42 2.32 6.43
CA LYS A 263 19.82 1.98 6.14
C LYS A 263 19.88 0.46 6.25
N ARG A 264 19.74 -0.25 5.12
CA ARG A 264 20.18 -1.63 5.03
C ARG A 264 21.61 -1.61 5.57
N ALA A 265 21.88 -2.40 6.61
CA ALA A 265 23.26 -2.62 7.03
C ALA A 265 24.03 -2.92 5.76
N THR A 266 24.97 -2.04 5.40
CA THR A 266 25.70 -2.13 4.14
C THR A 266 26.26 -3.54 4.10
N THR A 267 25.89 -4.35 3.10
CA THR A 267 26.45 -5.68 2.92
C THR A 267 27.96 -5.53 3.01
N LEU A 268 28.59 -6.21 3.99
CA LEU A 268 30.02 -6.09 4.25
C LEU A 268 30.74 -6.23 2.90
N GLN A 269 31.38 -5.16 2.42
CA GLN A 269 32.09 -5.23 1.13
C GLN A 269 33.35 -6.04 1.35
N VAL A 270 33.21 -7.38 1.31
CA VAL A 270 34.32 -8.34 1.50
C VAL A 270 35.46 -8.03 0.53
N GLN A 271 35.14 -7.55 -0.69
CA GLN A 271 36.11 -7.09 -1.68
C GLN A 271 36.93 -5.84 -1.30
N ARG A 272 36.51 -5.10 -0.27
CA ARG A 272 37.27 -3.97 0.32
C ARG A 272 37.96 -4.35 1.62
N ALA A 273 37.73 -5.56 2.15
CA ALA A 273 38.53 -6.06 3.24
C ALA A 273 39.93 -6.38 2.72
N LEU A 274 40.96 -5.97 3.46
CA LEU A 274 42.33 -6.35 3.15
C LEU A 274 42.42 -7.89 3.18
N PRO A 275 42.97 -8.53 2.13
CA PRO A 275 43.33 -9.94 2.19
C PRO A 275 44.18 -10.23 3.43
N ILE A 276 43.97 -11.39 4.04
CA ILE A 276 44.53 -11.71 5.36
C ILE A 276 46.06 -11.62 5.40
N ASP A 277 46.72 -11.91 4.28
CA ASP A 277 48.17 -11.82 4.10
C ASP A 277 48.67 -10.38 4.04
N VAL A 278 47.89 -9.46 3.45
CA VAL A 278 48.21 -8.03 3.43
C VAL A 278 47.97 -7.43 4.81
N TRP A 279 46.90 -7.84 5.49
CA TRP A 279 46.61 -7.43 6.87
C TRP A 279 47.69 -7.91 7.85
N ALA A 280 48.14 -9.16 7.72
CA ALA A 280 49.24 -9.70 8.52
C ALA A 280 50.54 -8.91 8.31
N ARG A 281 50.88 -8.57 7.05
CA ARG A 281 52.06 -7.74 6.72
C ARG A 281 51.97 -6.34 7.32
N VAL A 282 50.81 -5.68 7.21
CA VAL A 282 50.59 -4.36 7.82
C VAL A 282 50.74 -4.42 9.35
N ARG A 283 50.23 -5.47 9.99
CA ARG A 283 50.38 -5.67 11.43
C ARG A 283 51.83 -5.87 11.84
N THR A 284 52.61 -6.66 11.11
CA THR A 284 54.03 -6.87 11.38
C THR A 284 54.83 -5.58 11.23
N GLU A 285 54.58 -4.80 10.17
CA GLU A 285 55.23 -3.51 9.95
C GLU A 285 54.88 -2.49 11.06
N LEU A 286 53.61 -2.43 11.46
CA LEU A 286 53.18 -1.55 12.56
C LEU A 286 53.80 -1.97 13.90
N ALA A 287 53.93 -3.28 14.16
CA ALA A 287 54.62 -3.79 15.35
C ALA A 287 56.11 -3.43 15.33
N ALA A 288 56.80 -3.63 14.22
CA ALA A 288 58.21 -3.27 14.06
C ALA A 288 58.47 -1.77 14.23
N ARG A 289 57.57 -0.91 13.72
CA ARG A 289 57.63 0.55 13.94
C ARG A 289 57.37 0.96 15.37
N SER A 290 56.50 0.23 16.07
CA SER A 290 56.23 0.46 17.49
C SER A 290 57.40 0.04 18.37
N GLU A 291 58.17 -0.99 17.97
CA GLU A 291 59.38 -1.45 18.67
C GLU A 291 60.60 -0.54 18.39
N GLY A 292 60.67 0.07 17.21
CA GLY A 292 61.71 1.04 16.83
C GLY A 292 61.55 2.44 17.45
N GLN A 293 60.41 2.74 18.07
CA GLN A 293 60.16 3.97 18.84
C GLN A 293 60.16 3.69 20.34
N GLY A 294 61.24 3.08 20.85
CA GLY A 294 61.58 3.16 22.27
C GLY A 294 62.02 4.59 22.65
N PRO A 295 62.09 4.94 23.95
CA PRO A 295 62.23 6.33 24.44
C PRO A 295 63.53 7.07 24.07
N GLN A 296 64.41 6.51 23.23
CA GLN A 296 65.70 7.09 22.86
C GLN A 296 66.01 7.05 21.34
N GLY A 297 65.00 7.17 20.47
CA GLY A 297 65.20 7.47 19.05
C GLY A 297 65.34 8.99 18.79
N PRO A 298 66.16 9.44 17.81
CA PRO A 298 66.57 10.83 17.68
C PRO A 298 65.36 11.74 17.44
N GLY A 299 65.23 12.77 18.28
CA GLY A 299 64.17 13.75 18.19
C GLY A 299 64.11 14.35 16.78
N LEU A 300 62.92 14.34 16.19
CA LEU A 300 62.62 15.03 14.93
C LEU A 300 63.04 16.50 15.08
N ALA A 301 64.23 16.81 14.57
CA ALA A 301 64.76 18.14 14.51
C ALA A 301 63.87 19.02 13.62
N HIS A 302 63.38 20.09 14.23
CA HIS A 302 63.21 21.43 13.66
C HIS A 302 62.76 21.51 12.19
N ARG A 303 61.46 21.74 11.97
CA ARG A 303 60.99 22.46 10.77
C ARG A 303 61.06 23.96 11.03
N PRO A 304 61.71 24.76 10.17
CA PRO A 304 61.76 26.21 10.36
C PRO A 304 60.39 26.84 10.10
N ARG A 305 60.06 27.83 10.94
CA ARG A 305 58.93 28.74 10.81
C ARG A 305 59.13 29.59 9.56
N LEU A 306 58.13 29.66 8.68
CA LEU A 306 58.05 30.70 7.66
C LEU A 306 57.38 31.92 8.31
N ASP A 307 58.14 33.00 8.47
CA ASP A 307 57.64 34.31 8.89
C ASP A 307 56.87 34.99 7.75
N PRO A 308 55.86 35.83 8.06
CA PRO A 308 55.12 36.58 7.06
C PRO A 308 55.86 37.87 6.70
N VAL A 309 56.00 38.16 5.41
CA VAL A 309 56.50 39.46 4.92
C VAL A 309 55.35 40.23 4.27
N ASP A 310 54.95 41.29 4.95
CA ASP A 310 54.20 42.42 4.43
C ASP A 310 54.92 43.10 3.25
N GLY A 311 54.14 43.65 2.31
CA GLY A 311 54.50 44.95 1.75
C GLY A 311 54.37 45.14 0.24
N ARG A 312 53.37 45.96 -0.09
CA ARG A 312 53.41 47.15 -0.96
C ARG A 312 52.72 47.09 -2.32
N CYS A 313 51.81 48.05 -2.44
CA CYS A 313 51.25 48.66 -3.64
C CYS A 313 52.28 49.09 -4.69
N GLY A 314 51.86 49.04 -5.94
CA GLY A 314 52.35 49.83 -7.07
C GLY A 314 51.37 49.72 -8.26
N PRO A 315 51.01 50.82 -8.94
CA PRO A 315 49.78 50.92 -9.75
C PRO A 315 50.01 50.70 -11.25
N ALA A 316 48.94 50.45 -12.01
CA ALA A 316 48.93 50.67 -13.45
C ALA A 316 47.51 50.88 -13.99
N ASN A 317 47.34 52.04 -14.66
CA ASN A 317 46.39 52.47 -15.70
C ASN A 317 45.03 51.76 -15.85
#